data_AF-A0A9P1NFV0-F1
#
_entry.id   AF-A0A9P1NFV0-F1
#
_cell.length_a   1.000
_cell.length_b   1.000
_cell.length_c   1.000
_cell.angle_alpha   90.00
_cell.angle_beta   90.00
_cell.angle_gamma   90.00
#
_symmetry.space_group_name_H-M   'P 1'
#
loop_
_entity.id
_entity.type
_entity.pdbx_description
1 polymer ?
#
loop_
_entity_poly.entity_id
_entity_poly.type
_entity_poly.pdbx_seq_one_letter_code
_entity_poly.pdbx_strand_id
1 'polypeptide(L)'
;MKDPLLSNRQLTTELDKDSSLTVEQMKQLNRDKQKEYANKLSSNWKEAKSQIEHMNHEELLAFIEANKDNGLLVRSGNATVRVSVYEYALMQYITKELKARSVREAVIKLMEEKL
;
A
#
# COMPACT_ATOMS: atom_id res chain seq x y z
N MET A 1 -2.31 -57.33 2.59
CA MET A 1 -2.46 -55.97 3.14
C MET A 1 -2.39 -55.01 1.96
N LYS A 2 -3.42 -54.19 1.74
CA LYS A 2 -3.49 -53.23 0.64
C LYS A 2 -3.07 -51.86 1.16
N ASP A 3 -2.10 -51.22 0.52
CA ASP A 3 -1.56 -49.92 0.90
C ASP A 3 -2.64 -48.82 0.94
N PRO A 4 -2.69 -47.94 1.96
CA PRO A 4 -3.69 -46.88 2.08
C PRO A 4 -3.46 -45.68 1.14
N LEU A 5 -2.37 -45.65 0.37
CA LEU A 5 -1.96 -44.47 -0.41
C LEU A 5 -2.65 -44.33 -1.77
N LEU A 6 -3.51 -45.27 -2.16
CA LEU A 6 -4.23 -45.24 -3.44
C LEU A 6 -5.61 -44.56 -3.37
N SER A 7 -6.10 -44.16 -2.18
CA SER A 7 -7.43 -43.54 -2.04
C SER A 7 -7.47 -42.03 -2.28
N ASN A 8 -6.32 -41.34 -2.39
CA ASN A 8 -6.31 -39.90 -2.64
C ASN A 8 -6.18 -39.53 -4.13
N ARG A 9 -6.12 -40.51 -5.03
CA ARG A 9 -5.90 -40.27 -6.46
C ARG A 9 -7.18 -40.09 -7.28
N GLN A 10 -8.36 -40.13 -6.66
CA GLN A 10 -9.65 -40.09 -7.35
C GLN A 10 -10.57 -38.91 -6.99
N LEU A 11 -10.11 -37.94 -6.19
CA LEU A 11 -10.89 -36.72 -5.91
C LEU A 11 -10.29 -35.44 -6.51
N THR A 12 -9.16 -35.53 -7.22
CA THR A 12 -8.57 -34.39 -7.94
C THR A 12 -8.93 -34.38 -9.43
N THR A 13 -9.86 -35.23 -9.88
CA THR A 13 -10.19 -35.42 -11.30
C THR A 13 -11.46 -34.67 -11.74
N GLU A 14 -11.87 -33.61 -11.04
CA GLU A 14 -12.97 -32.73 -11.45
C GLU A 14 -12.64 -31.23 -11.37
N LEU A 15 -11.37 -30.85 -11.52
CA LEU A 15 -10.97 -29.44 -11.74
C LEU A 15 -10.07 -29.28 -12.97
N ASP A 16 -10.32 -30.09 -13.97
CA ASP A 16 -9.72 -29.96 -15.30
C ASP A 16 -10.68 -29.19 -16.21
N LYS A 17 -10.84 -27.88 -15.93
CA LYS A 17 -11.31 -26.89 -16.91
C LYS A 17 -10.61 -25.56 -16.70
N ASP A 18 -9.60 -25.35 -17.54
CA ASP A 18 -9.13 -24.06 -18.06
C ASP A 18 -8.60 -23.02 -17.08
N SER A 19 -7.28 -23.00 -16.88
CA SER A 19 -6.41 -21.81 -17.06
C SER A 19 -5.02 -22.06 -16.46
N SER A 20 -4.12 -22.74 -17.18
CA SER A 20 -2.71 -22.82 -16.78
C SER A 20 -2.00 -21.49 -17.08
N LEU A 21 -2.24 -20.47 -16.25
CA LEU A 21 -1.42 -19.27 -16.26
C LEU A 21 -0.01 -19.65 -15.81
N THR A 22 0.99 -19.49 -16.67
CA THR A 22 2.39 -19.73 -16.30
C THR A 22 2.81 -18.76 -15.19
N VAL A 23 3.82 -19.12 -14.39
CA VAL A 23 4.31 -18.25 -13.29
C VAL A 23 4.69 -16.85 -13.80
N GLU A 24 5.20 -16.76 -15.02
CA GLU A 24 5.48 -15.47 -15.69
C GLU A 24 4.21 -14.73 -16.10
N GLN A 25 3.18 -15.42 -16.60
CA GLN A 25 1.88 -14.80 -16.85
C GLN A 25 1.22 -14.34 -15.54
N MET A 26 1.35 -15.07 -14.44
CA MET A 26 0.87 -14.63 -13.12
C MET A 26 1.64 -13.41 -12.59
N LYS A 27 2.97 -13.37 -12.74
CA LYS A 27 3.79 -12.20 -12.37
C LYS A 27 3.44 -10.99 -13.24
N GLN A 28 3.21 -11.20 -14.54
CA GLN A 28 2.81 -10.17 -15.48
C GLN A 28 1.40 -9.67 -15.15
N LEU A 29 0.42 -10.56 -14.90
CA LEU A 29 -0.92 -10.20 -14.43
C LEU A 29 -0.91 -9.47 -13.09
N ASN A 30 -0.04 -9.86 -12.15
CA ASN A 30 0.11 -9.13 -10.90
C ASN A 30 0.72 -7.75 -11.13
N ARG A 31 1.70 -7.62 -12.02
CA ARG A 31 2.27 -6.31 -12.41
C ARG A 31 1.26 -5.45 -13.15
N ASP A 32 0.47 -6.03 -14.03
CA ASP A 32 -0.53 -5.31 -14.83
C ASP A 32 -1.72 -4.92 -13.95
N LYS A 33 -2.17 -5.79 -13.02
CA LYS A 33 -3.14 -5.44 -11.97
C LYS A 33 -2.59 -4.40 -11.00
N GLN A 34 -1.32 -4.52 -10.58
CA GLN A 34 -0.66 -3.49 -9.76
C GLN A 34 -0.52 -2.18 -10.53
N LYS A 35 -0.27 -2.21 -11.83
CA LYS A 35 -0.17 -1.04 -12.70
C LYS A 35 -1.54 -0.44 -12.98
N GLU A 36 -2.59 -1.24 -13.10
CA GLU A 36 -3.98 -0.81 -13.27
C GLU A 36 -4.53 -0.23 -11.96
N TYR A 37 -4.26 -0.86 -10.81
CA TYR A 37 -4.53 -0.31 -9.49
C TYR A 37 -3.73 0.97 -9.29
N ALA A 38 -2.41 0.95 -9.52
CA ALA A 38 -1.58 2.14 -9.47
C ALA A 38 -2.01 3.19 -10.49
N ASN A 39 -2.70 2.85 -11.59
CA ASN A 39 -3.26 3.82 -12.54
C ASN A 39 -4.61 4.39 -12.09
N LYS A 40 -5.48 3.58 -11.48
CA LYS A 40 -6.72 4.03 -10.81
C LYS A 40 -6.44 4.94 -9.62
N LEU A 41 -5.28 4.76 -9.01
CA LEU A 41 -4.81 5.51 -7.86
C LEU A 41 -3.88 6.68 -8.32
N SER A 42 -3.06 6.49 -9.37
CA SER A 42 -2.25 7.56 -9.99
C SER A 42 -3.09 8.62 -10.66
N SER A 43 -4.34 8.30 -11.02
CA SER A 43 -5.29 9.31 -11.46
C SER A 43 -5.50 10.41 -10.43
N ASN A 44 -5.22 10.25 -9.12
CA ASN A 44 -5.33 11.40 -8.20
C ASN A 44 -4.51 11.33 -6.89
N TRP A 45 -3.18 11.30 -7.00
CA TRP A 45 -2.31 11.73 -5.89
C TRP A 45 -2.76 13.09 -5.31
N LYS A 46 -3.18 14.02 -6.18
CA LYS A 46 -3.64 15.35 -5.77
C LYS A 46 -4.92 15.30 -4.94
N GLU A 47 -5.91 14.48 -5.28
CA GLU A 47 -7.12 14.35 -4.46
C GLU A 47 -6.82 13.62 -3.15
N ALA A 48 -6.04 12.54 -3.18
CA ALA A 48 -5.65 11.82 -1.96
C ALA A 48 -4.89 12.75 -1.00
N LYS A 49 -3.96 13.56 -1.52
CA LYS A 49 -3.28 14.62 -0.77
C LYS A 49 -4.27 15.62 -0.17
N SER A 50 -5.21 16.12 -1.00
CA SER A 50 -6.23 17.07 -0.55
C SER A 50 -7.08 16.48 0.58
N GLN A 51 -7.56 15.24 0.45
CA GLN A 51 -8.34 14.57 1.51
C GLN A 51 -7.54 14.48 2.81
N ILE A 52 -6.28 14.04 2.76
CA ILE A 52 -5.40 13.97 3.93
C ILE A 52 -5.20 15.34 4.60
N GLU A 53 -5.05 16.41 3.82
CA GLU A 53 -4.88 17.78 4.38
C GLU A 53 -6.10 18.24 5.18
N HIS A 54 -7.30 17.73 4.87
CA HIS A 54 -8.54 18.04 5.58
C HIS A 54 -8.86 17.08 6.73
N MET A 55 -8.15 15.95 6.85
CA MET A 55 -8.38 15.00 7.93
C MET A 55 -7.96 15.57 9.30
N ASN A 56 -8.74 15.29 10.32
CA ASN A 56 -8.38 15.53 11.71
C ASN A 56 -7.39 14.46 12.22
N HIS A 57 -6.95 14.60 13.47
CA HIS A 57 -5.91 13.73 14.03
C HIS A 57 -6.33 12.26 14.14
N GLU A 58 -7.58 11.99 14.55
CA GLU A 58 -8.12 10.62 14.68
C GLU A 58 -8.34 9.97 13.30
N GLU A 59 -8.84 10.74 12.33
CA GLU A 59 -9.02 10.29 10.95
C GLU A 59 -7.70 9.90 10.30
N LEU A 60 -6.63 10.68 10.56
CA LEU A 60 -5.29 10.36 10.09
C LEU A 60 -4.78 9.06 10.71
N LEU A 61 -4.97 8.87 12.02
CA LEU A 61 -4.54 7.64 12.71
C LEU A 61 -5.25 6.41 12.13
N ALA A 62 -6.57 6.47 11.98
CA ALA A 62 -7.37 5.39 11.39
C ALA A 62 -6.93 5.10 9.94
N PHE A 63 -6.65 6.13 9.15
CA PHE A 63 -6.13 5.97 7.79
C PHE A 63 -4.77 5.27 7.76
N ILE A 64 -3.85 5.66 8.66
CA ILE A 64 -2.52 5.07 8.79
C ILE A 64 -2.62 3.59 9.18
N GLU A 65 -3.43 3.26 10.19
CA GLU A 65 -3.62 1.88 10.65
C GLU A 65 -4.21 0.99 9.54
N ALA A 66 -5.23 1.47 8.83
CA ALA A 66 -5.87 0.73 7.75
C ALA A 66 -4.93 0.46 6.55
N ASN A 67 -3.85 1.24 6.41
CA ASN A 67 -2.96 1.18 5.25
C ASN A 67 -1.52 0.79 5.59
N LYS A 68 -1.24 0.37 6.83
CA LYS A 68 0.11 0.04 7.31
C LYS A 68 0.82 -1.03 6.47
N ASP A 69 0.06 -2.02 5.98
CA ASP A 69 0.58 -3.13 5.18
C ASP A 69 0.35 -2.93 3.66
N ASN A 70 -0.20 -1.78 3.26
CA ASN A 70 -0.54 -1.50 1.88
C ASN A 70 0.64 -0.87 1.13
N GLY A 71 1.58 -1.72 0.70
CA GLY A 71 2.77 -1.31 -0.06
C GLY A 71 2.49 -0.74 -1.47
N LEU A 72 1.22 -0.66 -1.90
CA LEU A 72 0.81 -0.28 -3.25
C LEU A 72 0.31 1.16 -3.38
N LEU A 73 0.55 2.01 -2.37
CA LEU A 73 0.09 3.39 -2.42
C LEU A 73 0.87 4.22 -3.43
N VAL A 74 0.12 5.03 -4.17
CA VAL A 74 0.61 5.97 -5.19
C VAL A 74 1.73 6.79 -4.60
N ARG A 75 2.78 7.00 -5.39
CA ARG A 75 3.89 7.87 -5.02
C ARG A 75 3.98 9.07 -5.96
N SER A 76 4.29 10.23 -5.42
CA SER A 76 4.55 11.45 -6.20
C SER A 76 5.77 12.20 -5.66
N GLY A 77 6.43 12.96 -6.53
CA GLY A 77 7.65 13.70 -6.21
C GLY A 77 8.69 13.64 -7.33
N ASN A 78 9.88 14.18 -7.05
CA ASN A 78 10.99 14.15 -8.00
C ASN A 78 11.66 12.75 -8.01
N ALA A 79 12.61 12.51 -8.92
CA ALA A 79 13.29 11.20 -9.01
C ALA A 79 14.04 10.83 -7.72
N THR A 80 14.48 11.82 -6.96
CA THR A 80 15.26 11.68 -5.72
C THR A 80 14.40 11.39 -4.50
N VAL A 81 13.17 11.93 -4.45
CA VAL A 81 12.25 11.86 -3.32
C VAL A 81 10.85 11.64 -3.86
N ARG A 82 10.36 10.41 -3.70
CA ARG A 82 8.98 10.03 -4.00
C ARG A 82 8.29 9.57 -2.72
N VAL A 83 7.24 10.30 -2.34
CA VAL A 83 6.47 10.04 -1.13
C VAL A 83 5.17 9.33 -1.53
N SER A 84 4.76 8.32 -0.77
CA SER A 84 3.48 7.64 -0.90
C SER A 84 2.36 8.35 -0.14
N VAL A 85 1.10 8.06 -0.46
CA VAL A 85 -0.05 8.71 0.19
C VAL A 85 -0.04 8.41 1.70
N TYR A 86 0.37 7.21 2.07
CA TYR A 86 0.58 6.81 3.47
C TYR A 86 1.74 7.54 4.13
N GLU A 87 2.89 7.64 3.47
CA GLU A 87 4.03 8.41 4.01
C GLU A 87 3.65 9.89 4.18
N TYR A 88 2.82 10.44 3.29
CA TYR A 88 2.29 11.80 3.42
C TYR A 88 1.30 11.93 4.60
N ALA A 89 0.40 10.96 4.80
CA ALA A 89 -0.49 10.93 5.96
C ALA A 89 0.30 10.87 7.28
N LEU A 90 1.34 10.05 7.36
CA LEU A 90 2.25 10.00 8.52
C LEU A 90 2.91 11.36 8.79
N MET A 91 3.42 12.02 7.76
CA MET A 91 4.02 13.36 7.89
C MET A 91 2.99 14.38 8.41
N GLN A 92 1.75 14.32 7.94
CA GLN A 92 0.69 15.21 8.39
C GLN A 92 0.24 14.93 9.82
N TYR A 93 0.14 13.65 10.20
CA TYR A 93 -0.15 13.24 11.57
C TYR A 93 0.88 13.81 12.55
N ILE A 94 2.17 13.60 12.26
CA ILE A 94 3.29 14.11 13.07
C ILE A 94 3.26 15.64 13.16
N THR A 95 2.94 16.32 12.05
CA THR A 95 2.85 17.79 12.03
C THR A 95 1.80 18.30 13.02
N LYS A 96 0.64 17.63 13.09
CA LYS A 96 -0.42 17.95 14.06
C LYS A 96 -0.02 17.61 15.49
N GLU A 97 0.62 16.45 15.69
CA GLU A 97 1.10 16.00 17.00
C GLU A 97 2.07 16.99 17.64
N LEU A 98 3.04 17.46 16.86
CA LEU A 98 4.07 18.42 17.30
C LEU A 98 3.59 19.88 17.27
N LYS A 99 2.31 20.11 16.96
CA LYS A 99 1.70 21.43 16.74
C LYS A 99 2.58 22.31 15.85
N ALA A 100 3.14 21.72 14.80
CA ALA A 100 4.03 22.37 13.86
C ALA A 100 3.21 23.01 12.72
N ARG A 101 3.70 24.12 12.15
CA ARG A 101 2.98 24.80 11.06
C ARG A 101 3.20 24.13 9.69
N SER A 102 4.19 23.25 9.59
CA SER A 102 4.52 22.52 8.37
C SER A 102 5.28 21.24 8.67
N VAL A 103 5.28 20.32 7.70
CA VAL A 103 6.11 19.09 7.76
C VAL A 103 7.59 19.42 7.98
N ARG A 104 8.11 20.49 7.34
CA ARG A 104 9.51 20.92 7.53
C ARG A 104 9.78 21.30 8.97
N GLU A 105 8.89 22.08 9.57
CA GLU A 105 9.02 22.48 10.99
C GLU A 105 8.93 21.26 11.91
N ALA A 106 8.04 20.32 11.63
CA ALA A 106 7.90 19.07 12.38
C ALA A 106 9.20 18.25 12.36
N VAL A 107 9.84 18.13 11.19
CA VAL A 107 11.13 17.43 11.06
C VAL A 107 12.24 18.10 11.85
N ILE A 108 12.31 19.45 11.83
CA ILE A 108 13.32 20.18 12.59
C ILE A 108 13.14 19.94 14.10
N LYS A 109 11.91 20.05 14.62
CA LYS A 109 11.62 19.78 16.04
C LYS A 109 12.04 18.37 16.45
N LEU A 110 11.73 17.36 15.63
CA LEU A 110 12.15 15.97 15.89
C LEU A 110 13.66 15.77 15.88
N MET A 111 14.39 16.54 15.07
CA MET A 111 15.85 16.50 15.04
C MET A 111 16.46 17.20 16.26
N GLU A 112 15.87 18.31 16.69
CA GLU A 112 16.29 19.05 17.89
C GLU A 112 16.03 18.26 19.19
N GLU A 113 14.94 17.49 19.27
CA GLU A 113 14.65 16.63 20.43
C GLU A 113 15.63 15.44 20.58
N LYS A 114 16.35 15.08 19.52
CA LYS A 114 17.26 13.93 19.48
C LYS A 114 18.74 14.31 19.55
N LEU A 115 19.04 15.60 19.64
CA LEU A 115 20.38 16.15 19.87
C LEU A 115 20.53 16.55 21.34
#